data_AF-A0A4R7USX9-F1
#
_entry.id   AF-A0A4R7USX9-F1
#
_cell.length_a   1.000
_cell.length_b   1.000
_cell.length_c   1.000
_cell.angle_alpha   90.00
_cell.angle_beta   90.00
_cell.angle_gamma   90.00
#
_symmetry.space_group_name_H-M   'P 1'
#
loop_
_entity.id
_entity.type
_entity.pdbx_description
1 polymer ?
#
loop_
_entity_poly.entity_id
_entity_poly.type
_entity_poly.pdbx_seq_one_letter_code
_entity_poly.pdbx_strand_id
1 'polypeptide(L)'
;MILEVAVIVLFLFWAGTLAMFVSYIKAQRVIAAQQAQGDALRDQRIKDLAKRVDDYQNGNVRMGEALHELRAVVGPLPDKIVQLEQRDPSSLSFAQAAKLVGMGASVDELTQSCGLTQAEAELMRKLHKSS
;
A
#
# COMPACT_ATOMS: atom_id res chain seq x y z
N MET A 1 -59.56 63.19 -26.63
CA MET A 1 -59.91 61.87 -27.19
C MET A 1 -58.72 61.12 -27.79
N ILE A 2 -58.10 61.52 -28.91
CA ILE A 2 -56.99 60.74 -29.53
C ILE A 2 -55.77 60.59 -28.59
N LEU A 3 -55.40 61.67 -27.90
CA LEU A 3 -54.22 61.70 -27.02
C LEU A 3 -54.40 60.84 -25.76
N GLU A 4 -55.61 60.77 -25.21
CA GLU A 4 -55.94 59.92 -24.05
C GLU A 4 -55.88 58.44 -24.40
N VAL A 5 -56.42 58.07 -25.57
CA VAL A 5 -56.35 56.69 -26.07
C VAL A 5 -54.89 56.28 -26.30
N ALA A 6 -54.07 57.16 -26.86
CA ALA A 6 -52.65 56.89 -27.08
C ALA A 6 -51.88 56.62 -25.77
N VAL A 7 -52.14 57.41 -24.72
CA VAL A 7 -51.50 57.23 -23.41
C VAL A 7 -51.92 55.90 -22.76
N ILE A 8 -53.20 55.52 -22.86
CA ILE A 8 -53.70 54.25 -22.33
C ILE A 8 -53.02 53.06 -23.03
N VAL A 9 -52.91 53.10 -24.36
CA VAL A 9 -52.25 52.04 -25.13
C VAL A 9 -50.77 51.92 -24.75
N LEU A 10 -50.08 53.04 -24.59
CA LEU A 10 -48.66 53.07 -24.23
C LEU A 10 -48.43 52.52 -22.81
N PHE A 11 -49.32 52.85 -21.86
CA PHE A 11 -49.29 52.31 -20.51
C PHE A 11 -49.50 50.79 -20.48
N LEU A 12 -50.48 50.27 -21.24
CA LEU A 12 -50.73 48.82 -21.34
C LEU A 12 -49.52 48.08 -21.94
N PHE A 13 -48.88 48.67 -22.95
CA PHE A 13 -47.67 48.10 -23.54
C PHE A 13 -46.52 48.03 -22.53
N TRP A 14 -46.29 49.11 -21.76
CA TRP A 14 -45.29 49.14 -20.68
C TRP A 14 -45.60 48.16 -19.55
N ALA A 15 -46.87 48.03 -19.15
CA ALA A 15 -47.27 47.08 -18.14
C ALA A 15 -47.01 45.64 -18.60
N GLY A 16 -47.30 45.33 -19.87
CA GLY A 16 -47.05 44.01 -20.47
C GLY A 16 -45.56 43.67 -20.53
N THR A 17 -44.72 44.60 -21.01
CA THR A 17 -43.27 44.37 -21.09
C THR A 17 -42.63 44.23 -19.70
N LEU A 18 -43.08 45.03 -18.72
CA LEU A 18 -42.62 44.92 -17.33
C LEU A 18 -43.01 43.57 -16.71
N ALA A 19 -44.26 43.11 -16.92
CA ALA A 19 -44.72 41.82 -16.43
C ALA A 19 -43.94 40.65 -17.04
N MET A 20 -43.65 40.71 -18.35
CA MET A 20 -42.84 39.73 -19.05
C MET A 20 -41.40 39.70 -18.51
N PHE A 21 -40.80 40.88 -18.30
CA PHE A 21 -39.44 41.01 -17.77
C PHE A 21 -39.32 40.47 -16.34
N VAL A 22 -40.26 40.78 -15.45
CA VAL A 22 -40.28 40.26 -14.08
C VAL A 22 -40.45 38.74 -14.07
N SER A 23 -41.30 38.21 -14.93
CA SER A 23 -41.52 36.76 -15.06
C SER A 23 -40.26 36.04 -15.56
N TYR A 24 -39.55 36.64 -16.52
CA TYR A 24 -38.28 36.13 -17.02
C TYR A 24 -37.20 36.10 -15.93
N ILE A 25 -37.04 37.19 -15.16
CA ILE A 25 -36.09 37.22 -14.03
C ILE A 25 -36.44 36.16 -12.98
N LYS A 26 -37.72 36.01 -12.63
CA LYS A 26 -38.16 34.99 -11.67
C LYS A 26 -37.83 33.58 -12.16
N ALA A 27 -38.14 33.26 -13.41
CA ALA A 27 -37.82 31.96 -14.01
C ALA A 27 -36.30 31.70 -13.97
N GLN A 28 -35.50 32.72 -14.30
CA GLN A 28 -34.04 32.59 -14.30
C GLN A 28 -33.45 32.41 -12.90
N ARG A 29 -34.04 33.06 -11.88
CA ARG A 29 -33.64 32.84 -10.47
C ARG A 29 -33.96 31.42 -10.00
N VAL A 30 -35.08 30.85 -10.43
CA VAL A 30 -35.44 29.45 -10.09
C VAL A 30 -34.45 28.48 -10.71
N ILE A 31 -34.09 28.67 -11.99
CA ILE A 31 -33.09 27.84 -12.67
C ILE A 31 -31.73 27.96 -11.97
N ALA A 32 -31.29 29.17 -11.63
CA ALA A 32 -30.03 29.40 -10.91
C ALA A 32 -30.05 28.74 -9.51
N ALA A 33 -31.17 28.80 -8.80
CA ALA A 33 -31.31 28.15 -7.49
C ALA A 33 -31.26 26.62 -7.60
N GLN A 34 -31.89 26.03 -8.62
CA GLN A 34 -31.81 24.58 -8.88
C GLN A 34 -30.39 24.16 -9.26
N GLN A 35 -29.70 24.93 -10.09
CA GLN A 35 -28.30 24.69 -10.43
C GLN A 35 -27.39 24.75 -9.19
N ALA A 36 -27.55 25.77 -8.34
CA ALA A 36 -26.78 25.91 -7.11
C ALA A 36 -26.97 24.72 -6.15
N GLN A 37 -28.17 24.17 -6.04
CA GLN A 37 -28.42 22.96 -5.24
C GLN A 37 -27.73 21.73 -5.81
N GLY A 38 -27.78 21.55 -7.13
CA GLY A 38 -27.08 20.46 -7.81
C GLY A 38 -25.56 20.57 -7.66
N ASP A 39 -25.03 21.77 -7.83
CA ASP A 39 -23.60 22.05 -7.72
C ASP A 39 -23.10 21.85 -6.29
N ALA A 40 -23.88 22.24 -5.27
CA ALA A 40 -23.53 21.99 -3.87
C ALA A 40 -23.39 20.48 -3.58
N LEU A 41 -24.29 19.64 -4.10
CA LEU A 41 -24.20 18.19 -3.92
C LEU A 41 -22.99 17.61 -4.66
N ARG A 42 -22.70 18.11 -5.87
CA ARG A 42 -21.51 17.68 -6.63
C ARG A 42 -20.22 18.08 -5.92
N ASP A 43 -20.16 19.29 -5.39
CA ASP A 43 -19.01 19.80 -4.65
C ASP A 43 -18.77 19.01 -3.35
N GLN A 44 -19.84 18.63 -2.64
CA GLN A 44 -19.75 17.71 -1.51
C GLN A 44 -19.14 16.37 -1.90
N ARG A 45 -19.61 15.75 -2.99
CA ARG A 45 -19.04 14.47 -3.48
C ARG A 45 -17.57 14.62 -3.86
N ILE A 46 -17.20 15.72 -4.52
CA ILE A 46 -15.81 15.99 -4.89
C ILE A 46 -14.94 16.11 -3.63
N LYS A 47 -15.39 16.85 -2.62
CA LYS A 47 -14.68 16.99 -1.34
C LYS A 47 -14.53 15.65 -0.63
N ASP A 48 -15.57 14.83 -0.59
CA ASP A 48 -15.50 13.49 0.00
C ASP A 48 -14.53 12.57 -0.73
N LEU A 49 -14.54 12.59 -2.07
CA LEU A 49 -13.58 11.83 -2.87
C LEU A 49 -12.15 12.32 -2.65
N ALA A 50 -11.93 13.63 -2.65
CA ALA A 50 -10.62 14.23 -2.38
C ALA A 50 -10.11 13.82 -0.99
N LYS A 51 -10.96 13.83 0.03
CA LYS A 51 -10.61 13.37 1.39
C LYS A 51 -10.21 11.90 1.41
N ARG A 52 -10.97 11.03 0.76
CA ARG A 52 -10.63 9.60 0.68
C ARG A 52 -9.27 9.37 0.00
N VAL A 53 -8.99 10.11 -1.08
CA VAL A 53 -7.71 10.03 -1.78
C VAL A 53 -6.56 10.47 -0.88
N ASP A 54 -6.73 11.57 -0.14
CA ASP A 54 -5.74 12.04 0.83
C ASP A 54 -5.48 10.99 1.93
N ASP A 55 -6.54 10.39 2.48
CA ASP A 55 -6.43 9.31 3.45
C ASP A 55 -5.66 8.09 2.90
N TYR A 56 -5.93 7.69 1.64
CA TYR A 56 -5.20 6.62 0.98
C TYR A 56 -3.74 6.98 0.71
N GLN A 57 -3.45 8.19 0.27
CA GLN A 57 -2.09 8.65 0.03
C GLN A 57 -1.28 8.63 1.34
N ASN A 58 -1.85 9.16 2.42
CA ASN A 58 -1.25 9.13 3.75
C ASN A 58 -1.09 7.71 4.29
N GLY A 59 -2.03 6.80 3.98
CA GLY A 59 -1.90 5.38 4.27
C GLY A 59 -0.75 4.71 3.52
N ASN A 60 -0.60 4.99 2.23
CA ASN A 60 0.46 4.43 1.40
C ASN A 60 1.84 4.92 1.81
N VAL A 61 1.99 6.20 2.19
CA VAL A 61 3.25 6.75 2.71
C VAL A 61 3.67 6.01 3.98
N ARG A 62 2.76 5.86 4.96
CA ARG A 62 3.04 5.11 6.19
C ARG A 62 3.37 3.64 5.93
N MET A 63 2.69 3.01 4.96
CA MET A 63 3.03 1.64 4.58
C MET A 63 4.42 1.55 3.94
N GLY A 64 4.80 2.54 3.14
CA GLY A 64 6.15 2.65 2.59
C GLY A 64 7.23 2.77 3.68
N GLU A 65 6.98 3.58 4.71
CA GLU A 65 7.85 3.68 5.89
C GLU A 65 7.98 2.35 6.63
N ALA A 66 6.85 1.67 6.90
CA ALA A 66 6.86 0.35 7.54
C ALA A 66 7.59 -0.71 6.71
N LEU A 67 7.42 -0.68 5.38
CA LEU A 67 8.18 -1.56 4.46
C LEU A 67 9.67 -1.24 4.47
N HIS A 68 10.04 0.03 4.59
CA HIS A 68 11.44 0.44 4.69
C HIS A 68 12.07 -0.05 6.00
N GLU A 69 11.36 0.09 7.12
CA GLU A 69 11.79 -0.45 8.41
C GLU A 69 11.93 -1.98 8.38
N LEU A 70 10.93 -2.68 7.83
CA LEU A 70 11.00 -4.13 7.67
C LEU A 70 12.19 -4.54 6.79
N ARG A 71 12.46 -3.79 5.71
CA ARG A 71 13.64 -4.03 4.86
C ARG A 71 14.95 -3.80 5.61
N ALA A 72 15.01 -2.82 6.51
CA ALA A 72 16.19 -2.59 7.35
C ALA A 72 16.42 -3.74 8.34
N VAL A 73 15.35 -4.39 8.83
CA VAL A 73 15.46 -5.57 9.68
C VAL A 73 15.83 -6.82 8.87
N VAL A 74 15.20 -7.04 7.72
CA VAL A 74 15.38 -8.24 6.87
C VAL A 74 16.68 -8.21 6.08
N GLY A 75 17.15 -7.03 5.64
CA GLY A 75 18.35 -6.88 4.82
C GLY A 75 19.62 -7.50 5.45
N PRO A 76 19.88 -7.32 6.76
CA PRO A 76 21.02 -7.91 7.45
C PRO A 76 20.90 -9.40 7.79
N LEU A 77 19.71 -10.02 7.68
CA LEU A 77 19.53 -11.45 7.98
C LEU A 77 20.43 -12.37 7.12
N PRO A 78 20.48 -12.24 5.78
CA PRO A 78 21.36 -13.08 4.96
C PRO A 78 22.83 -12.94 5.36
N ASP A 79 23.31 -11.72 5.62
CA ASP A 79 24.70 -11.51 6.04
C ASP A 79 24.99 -12.13 7.41
N LYS A 80 24.03 -12.08 8.34
CA LYS A 80 24.14 -12.76 9.63
C LYS A 80 24.12 -14.28 9.50
N ILE A 81 23.33 -14.83 8.57
CA ILE A 81 23.29 -16.27 8.28
C ILE A 81 24.64 -16.72 7.73
N VAL A 82 25.22 -15.99 6.77
CA VAL A 82 26.56 -16.30 6.21
C VAL A 82 27.63 -16.22 7.29
N GLN A 83 27.58 -15.22 8.17
CA GLN A 83 28.52 -15.12 9.29
C GLN A 83 28.36 -16.25 10.31
N LEU A 84 27.13 -16.71 10.58
CA LEU A 84 26.87 -17.86 11.45
C LEU A 84 27.39 -19.16 10.82
N GLU A 85 27.19 -19.36 9.53
CA GLU A 85 27.71 -20.52 8.79
C GLU A 85 29.24 -20.54 8.78
N GLN A 86 29.89 -19.38 8.62
CA GLN A 86 31.35 -19.27 8.71
C GLN A 86 31.90 -19.42 10.13
N ARG A 87 31.10 -19.08 11.16
CA ARG A 87 31.52 -19.13 12.56
C ARG A 87 31.18 -20.45 13.24
N ASP A 88 30.51 -21.38 12.57
CA ASP A 88 30.19 -22.69 13.11
C ASP A 88 31.20 -23.75 12.64
N PRO A 89 32.38 -23.89 13.29
CA PRO A 89 33.36 -24.91 12.98
C PRO A 89 32.80 -26.33 13.17
N SER A 90 31.72 -26.49 13.94
CA SER A 90 31.08 -27.79 14.15
C SER A 90 30.23 -28.21 12.95
N SER A 91 29.53 -27.29 12.29
CA SER A 91 28.74 -27.62 11.10
C SER A 91 29.61 -28.05 9.91
N LEU A 92 30.77 -27.38 9.72
CA LEU A 92 31.78 -27.78 8.74
C LEU A 92 32.45 -29.11 9.12
N SER A 93 32.69 -29.36 10.41
CA SER A 93 33.28 -30.62 10.86
C SER A 93 32.30 -31.81 10.70
N PHE A 94 31.00 -31.62 10.92
CA PHE A 94 29.98 -32.64 10.69
C PHE A 94 29.75 -32.93 9.20
N ALA A 95 29.74 -31.91 8.33
CA ALA A 95 29.64 -32.11 6.89
C ALA A 95 30.90 -32.80 6.31
N GLN A 96 32.09 -32.45 6.79
CA GLN A 96 33.34 -33.13 6.43
C GLN A 96 33.39 -34.56 7.00
N ALA A 97 32.95 -34.77 8.24
CA ALA A 97 32.87 -36.09 8.86
C ALA A 97 31.89 -37.02 8.13
N ALA A 98 30.73 -36.54 7.72
CA ALA A 98 29.78 -37.32 6.92
C ALA A 98 30.40 -37.77 5.58
N LYS A 99 31.16 -36.90 4.90
CA LYS A 99 31.87 -37.24 3.67
C LYS A 99 32.99 -38.27 3.89
N LEU A 100 33.77 -38.12 4.96
CA LEU A 100 34.86 -39.06 5.32
C LEU A 100 34.32 -40.43 5.77
N VAL A 101 33.20 -40.47 6.49
CA VAL A 101 32.48 -41.71 6.84
C VAL A 101 31.98 -42.41 5.58
N GLY A 102 31.42 -41.68 4.61
CA GLY A 102 30.99 -42.22 3.31
C GLY A 102 32.14 -42.79 2.47
N MET A 103 33.38 -42.34 2.71
CA MET A 103 34.61 -42.88 2.10
C MET A 103 35.21 -44.05 2.89
N GLY A 104 34.62 -44.45 4.02
CA GLY A 104 35.09 -45.58 4.84
C GLY A 104 36.22 -45.25 5.81
N ALA A 105 36.42 -43.97 6.16
CA ALA A 105 37.45 -43.54 7.10
C ALA A 105 37.24 -44.14 8.51
N SER A 106 38.34 -44.38 9.22
CA SER A 106 38.33 -44.98 10.55
C SER A 106 37.87 -43.99 11.64
N VAL A 107 37.34 -44.51 12.76
CA VAL A 107 36.83 -43.69 13.88
C VAL A 107 37.93 -42.80 14.48
N ASP A 108 39.19 -43.26 14.42
CA ASP A 108 40.37 -42.52 14.88
C ASP A 108 40.65 -41.30 13.98
N GLU A 109 40.58 -41.46 12.66
CA GLU A 109 40.77 -40.37 11.69
C GLU A 109 39.68 -39.29 11.77
N LEU A 110 38.43 -39.70 12.05
CA LEU A 110 37.30 -38.78 12.27
C LEU A 110 37.45 -37.97 13.55
N THR A 111 37.98 -38.59 14.61
CA THR A 111 38.26 -37.94 15.89
C THR A 111 39.40 -36.93 15.74
N GLN A 112 40.48 -37.30 15.04
CA GLN A 112 41.67 -36.47 14.87
C GLN A 112 41.50 -35.34 13.85
N SER A 113 40.78 -35.58 12.74
CA SER A 113 40.64 -34.62 11.64
C SER A 113 39.45 -33.68 11.79
N CYS A 114 38.37 -34.13 12.44
CA CYS A 114 37.13 -33.34 12.59
C CYS A 114 36.89 -32.88 14.04
N GLY A 115 37.79 -33.18 14.98
CA GLY A 115 37.71 -32.73 16.38
C GLY A 115 36.50 -33.28 17.16
N LEU A 116 35.92 -34.38 16.67
CA LEU A 116 34.76 -35.04 17.27
C LEU A 116 35.16 -35.85 18.50
N THR A 117 34.25 -36.01 19.46
CA THR A 117 34.47 -36.96 20.55
C THR A 117 34.27 -38.40 20.05
N GLN A 118 34.94 -39.39 20.67
CA GLN A 118 34.82 -40.81 20.26
C GLN A 118 33.35 -41.29 20.18
N ALA A 119 32.49 -40.80 21.08
CA ALA A 119 31.07 -41.13 21.10
C ALA A 119 30.31 -40.58 19.89
N GLU A 120 30.65 -39.37 19.42
CA GLU A 120 30.01 -38.72 18.26
C GLU A 120 30.46 -39.36 16.94
N ALA A 121 31.74 -39.70 16.81
CA ALA A 121 32.28 -40.40 15.64
C ALA A 121 31.67 -41.81 15.49
N GLU A 122 31.47 -42.52 16.61
CA GLU A 122 30.85 -43.84 16.59
C GLU A 122 29.35 -43.79 16.26
N LEU A 123 28.64 -42.75 16.71
CA LEU A 123 27.24 -42.50 16.36
C LEU A 123 27.07 -42.20 14.86
N MET A 124 27.92 -41.34 14.29
CA MET A 124 27.89 -41.01 12.86
C MET A 124 28.12 -42.24 11.97
N ARG A 125 29.08 -43.10 12.33
CA ARG A 125 29.32 -44.36 11.61
C ARG A 125 28.11 -45.29 11.66
N LYS A 126 27.42 -45.38 12.79
CA LYS A 126 26.22 -46.23 12.92
C LYS A 126 25.03 -45.69 12.10
N LEU A 127 24.83 -44.37 12.10
CA LEU A 127 23.74 -43.71 11.37
C LEU A 127 23.92 -43.82 9.84
N HIS A 128 25.15 -43.67 9.33
CA HIS A 128 25.44 -43.77 7.89
C HIS A 128 25.61 -45.21 7.39
N LYS A 129 25.96 -46.18 8.25
CA LYS A 129 26.03 -47.61 7.89
C LYS A 129 24.63 -48.26 7.76
N SER A 130 23.59 -47.63 8.32
CA SER A 130 22.20 -48.09 8.20
C SER A 130 21.42 -47.50 7.01
N SER A 131 22.08 -46.72 6.16
CA SER A 131 21.53 -46.28 4.87
C SER A 131 22.10 -47.11 3.72
#